data_AF-C2CKI5-F1
#
_entry.id   AF-C2CKI5-F1
#
_cell.length_a   1.000
_cell.length_b   1.000
_cell.length_c   1.000
_cell.angle_alpha   90.00
_cell.angle_beta   90.00
_cell.angle_gamma   90.00
#
_symmetry.space_group_name_H-M   'P 1'
#
loop_
_entity.id
_entity.type
_entity.pdbx_description
1 polymer ?
#
loop_
_entity_poly.entity_id
_entity_poly.type
_entity_poly.pdbx_seq_one_letter_code
_entity_poly.pdbx_strand_id
1 'polypeptide(L)' 'MIVITFDTTTDAMMMELFAKANDFPGQLIPIPNFLSASCGLAFKSTLEEDQAKTRLADKQINYAKIYKIEEEKKIPKAKK' A
#
# COMPACT_ATOMS: atom_id res chain seq x y z
N MET A 1 5.03 9.37 4.50
CA MET A 1 4.29 8.10 4.42
C MET A 1 4.16 7.68 2.96
N ILE A 2 4.07 6.39 2.69
CA ILE A 2 3.90 5.84 1.35
C ILE A 2 2.56 5.11 1.22
N VAL A 3 2.03 5.10 0.01
CA VAL A 3 0.84 4.34 -0.36
C VAL A 3 1.18 3.50 -1.58
N ILE A 4 1.04 2.20 -1.45
CA ILE A 4 1.32 1.23 -2.52
C ILE A 4 -0.03 0.81 -3.08
N THR A 5 -0.23 0.94 -4.40
CA THR A 5 -1.44 0.48 -5.07
C THR A 5 -1.20 -0.85 -5.76
N PHE A 6 -2.27 -1.63 -5.90
CA PHE A 6 -2.25 -2.95 -6.55
C PHE A 6 -3.28 -2.98 -7.68
N ASP A 7 -2.94 -3.72 -8.74
CA ASP A 7 -3.87 -3.95 -9.85
C ASP A 7 -4.82 -5.11 -9.56
N THR A 8 -4.42 -6.07 -8.70
CA THR A 8 -5.24 -7.22 -8.31
C THR A 8 -5.46 -7.33 -6.79
N THR A 9 -6.57 -7.96 -6.40
CA THR A 9 -6.93 -8.19 -4.99
C THR A 9 -5.97 -9.17 -4.34
N THR A 10 -5.48 -10.12 -5.12
CA THR A 10 -4.53 -11.15 -4.68
C THR A 10 -3.23 -10.52 -4.24
N ASP A 11 -2.67 -9.60 -5.03
CA ASP A 11 -1.43 -8.90 -4.68
C ASP A 11 -1.60 -8.03 -3.43
N ALA A 12 -2.75 -7.36 -3.31
CA ALA A 12 -3.09 -6.57 -2.13
C ALA A 12 -3.14 -7.44 -0.85
N MET A 13 -3.77 -8.62 -0.90
CA MET A 13 -3.80 -9.57 0.22
C MET A 13 -2.42 -10.16 0.52
N MET A 14 -1.62 -10.49 -0.50
CA MET A 14 -0.26 -10.98 -0.32
C MET A 14 0.61 -9.94 0.41
N MET A 15 0.47 -8.67 0.03
CA MET A 15 1.15 -7.58 0.72
C MET A 15 0.72 -7.47 2.19
N GLU A 16 -0.57 -7.63 2.50
CA GLU A 16 -1.05 -7.57 3.88
C GLU A 16 -0.46 -8.71 4.74
N LEU A 17 -0.46 -9.94 4.22
CA LEU A 17 0.14 -11.10 4.89
C LEU A 17 1.64 -10.88 5.11
N PHE A 18 2.32 -10.36 4.10
CA PHE A 18 3.73 -10.02 4.20
C PHE A 18 4.00 -8.97 5.27
N ALA A 19 3.21 -7.89 5.26
CA ALA A 19 3.34 -6.81 6.23
C ALA A 19 3.13 -7.32 7.66
N LYS A 20 2.15 -8.20 7.84
CA LYS A 20 1.87 -8.84 9.13
C LYS A 20 2.99 -9.79 9.56
N ALA A 21 3.59 -10.54 8.63
CA ALA A 21 4.69 -11.47 8.92
C ALA A 21 6.03 -10.77 9.19
N ASN A 22 6.24 -9.58 8.61
CA ASN A 22 7.51 -8.84 8.68
C ASN A 22 7.49 -7.69 9.68
N ASP A 23 6.42 -7.56 10.47
CA ASP A 23 6.14 -6.41 11.33
C ASP A 23 6.32 -5.09 10.57
N PHE A 24 5.81 -5.07 9.33
CA PHE A 24 5.91 -3.91 8.45
C PHE A 24 4.88 -2.88 8.94
N PRO A 25 5.31 -1.70 9.43
CA PRO A 25 4.39 -0.72 9.96
C PRO A 25 3.57 -0.10 8.82
N GLY A 26 2.39 -0.66 8.62
CA GLY A 26 1.47 -0.33 7.56
C GLY A 26 0.20 -1.14 7.65
N GLN A 27 -0.82 -0.75 6.91
CA GLN A 27 -2.10 -1.44 6.87
C GLN A 27 -2.71 -1.29 5.49
N LEU A 28 -3.45 -2.32 5.07
CA LEU A 28 -4.26 -2.24 3.87
C LEU A 28 -5.41 -1.28 4.14
N ILE A 29 -5.58 -0.31 3.25
CA ILE A 29 -6.70 0.62 3.22
C ILE A 29 -7.43 0.52 1.88
N PRO A 30 -8.74 0.76 1.85
CA PRO A 30 -9.43 1.00 0.59
C PRO A 30 -8.79 2.21 -0.10
N ILE A 31 -8.58 2.10 -1.41
CA ILE A 31 -7.91 3.14 -2.17
C ILE A 31 -8.72 4.45 -2.13
N PRO A 32 -8.11 5.60 -1.81
CA PRO A 32 -8.81 6.87 -1.87
C PRO A 32 -9.19 7.21 -3.31
N ASN A 33 -10.34 7.86 -3.50
CA ASN A 33 -10.92 8.21 -4.81
C ASN A 33 -9.99 9.06 -5.72
N PHE A 34 -8.92 9.64 -5.17
CA PHE A 34 -7.89 10.36 -5.93
C PHE A 34 -6.86 9.41 -6.58
N LEU A 35 -6.64 8.23 -6.00
CA LEU A 35 -5.74 7.22 -6.53
C LEU A 35 -6.56 6.26 -7.40
N SER A 36 -6.38 6.34 -8.71
CA SER A 36 -6.99 5.41 -9.66
C SER A 36 -6.21 4.09 -9.65
N ALA A 37 -6.71 3.07 -8.94
CA ALA A 37 -6.25 1.70 -9.13
C ALA A 37 -7.44 0.78 -9.41
N SER A 38 -7.20 -0.20 -10.26
CA SER A 38 -8.19 -1.13 -10.79
C SER A 38 -8.90 -1.95 -9.71
N CYS A 39 -8.24 -2.23 -8.60
CA CYS A 39 -8.72 -3.16 -7.57
C CYS A 39 -9.42 -2.51 -6.36
N GLY A 40 -9.30 -1.20 -6.16
CA GLY A 40 -9.91 -0.56 -4.99
C GLY A 40 -9.15 -0.72 -3.66
N LEU A 41 -7.97 -1.36 -3.66
CA LEU A 41 -7.16 -1.62 -2.45
C LEU A 41 -5.76 -0.99 -2.57
N ALA A 42 -5.28 -0.47 -1.45
CA ALA A 42 -3.95 0.12 -1.34
C ALA A 42 -3.32 -0.23 0.02
N PHE A 43 -2.01 -0.25 0.10
CA PHE A 43 -1.28 -0.48 1.34
C PHE A 43 -0.62 0.83 1.78
N LYS A 44 -1.06 1.38 2.92
CA LYS A 44 -0.42 2.56 3.49
C LYS A 44 0.66 2.14 4.48
N SER A 45 1.81 2.79 4.43
CA SER A 45 2.89 2.59 5.40
C SER A 45 3.53 3.90 5.76
N THR A 46 4.01 4.00 7.00
CA THR A 46 4.80 5.14 7.48
C THR A 46 6.28 4.99 7.14
N LEU A 47 6.70 3.88 6.53
CA LEU A 47 8.07 3.66 6.07
C LEU A 47 8.43 4.54 4.87
N GLU A 48 9.73 4.65 4.66
CA GLU A 48 10.31 5.21 3.45
C GLU A 48 10.18 4.24 2.27
N GLU A 49 10.17 4.80 1.06
CA GLU A 49 10.06 4.04 -0.18
C GLU A 49 11.17 2.97 -0.31
N ASP A 50 12.39 3.30 0.12
CA ASP A 50 13.55 2.41 0.02
C ASP A 50 13.41 1.17 0.92
N GLN A 51 12.99 1.38 2.17
CA GLN A 51 12.66 0.30 3.12
C GLN A 51 11.54 -0.59 2.58
N ALA A 52 10.52 0.02 1.99
CA ALA A 52 9.42 -0.72 1.37
C ALA A 52 9.87 -1.55 0.17
N LYS A 53 10.67 -0.98 -0.74
CA LYS A 53 11.23 -1.69 -1.90
C LYS A 53 12.10 -2.86 -1.48
N THR A 54 12.97 -2.68 -0.50
CA THR A 54 13.82 -3.77 0.03
C THR A 54 12.98 -4.95 0.51
N ARG A 55 11.89 -4.65 1.24
CA ARG A 55 10.97 -5.65 1.78
C ARG A 55 10.12 -6.30 0.69
N LEU A 56 9.65 -5.54 -0.29
CA LEU A 56 8.93 -6.04 -1.47
C LEU A 56 9.81 -6.96 -2.33
N ALA A 57 11.09 -6.61 -2.49
CA ALA A 57 12.06 -7.35 -3.30
C ALA A 57 12.37 -8.73 -2.70
N ASP A 58 12.45 -8.84 -1.37
CA ASP A 58 12.66 -10.11 -0.67
C ASP A 58 11.63 -11.18 -1.06
N LYS A 59 10.38 -10.77 -1.31
CA LYS A 59 9.25 -11.65 -1.63
C LYS A 59 8.76 -11.59 -3.08
N GLN A 60 9.36 -10.77 -3.94
CA GLN A 60 8.88 -10.52 -5.31
C GLN A 60 7.36 -10.22 -5.35
N ILE A 61 6.89 -9.34 -4.47
CA ILE A 61 5.46 -8.96 -4.47
C ILE A 61 5.21 -8.01 -5.63
N ASN A 62 4.21 -8.33 -6.46
CA ASN A 62 3.76 -7.46 -7.53
C ASN A 62 3.00 -6.26 -6.93
N TYR A 63 3.43 -5.05 -7.28
CA TYR A 63 2.73 -3.81 -6.95
C TYR A 63 2.58 -2.97 -8.20
N ALA A 64 1.49 -2.21 -8.29
CA ALA A 64 1.23 -1.36 -9.44
C ALA A 64 2.08 -0.08 -9.37
N LYS A 65 1.98 0.65 -8.25
CA LYS A 65 2.70 1.90 -8.08
C LYS A 65 2.88 2.27 -6.61
N ILE A 66 4.01 2.89 -6.29
CA ILE A 66 4.27 3.46 -4.97
C ILE A 66 4.11 4.97 -5.07
N TYR A 67 3.26 5.53 -4.20
CA TYR A 67 3.02 6.96 -4.08
C TYR A 67 3.61 7.42 -2.75
N LYS A 68 4.60 8.31 -2.80
CA LYS A 68 5.05 9.04 -1.62
C LYS A 68 4.05 10.17 -1.36
N ILE A 69 3.27 10.08 -0.29
CA ILE A 69 2.33 11.13 0.10
C ILE A 69 2.98 11.90 1.24
N GLU A 70 3.35 13.15 0.96
CA GLU A 70 3.89 14.08 1.95
C GLU A 70 2.79 14.92 2.62
N GLU A 71 1.53 14.82 2.16
CA GLU A 71 0.37 15.50 2.73
C GLU A 71 -0.70 14.55 3.30
N GLU A 72 -0.90 14.58 4.62
CA GLU A 72 -1.97 13.84 5.32
C GLU A 72 -3.40 14.33 5.02
N LYS A 73 -3.58 15.46 4.32
CA LYS A 73 -4.86 16.18 4.30
C LYS A 73 -5.93 15.68 3.32
N LYS A 74 -5.67 14.66 2.49
CA LYS A 74 -6.62 14.26 1.41
C LYS A 74 -6.81 12.76 1.22
N ILE A 75 -6.66 11.95 2.25
CA ILE A 75 -7.26 10.60 2.26
C ILE A 75 -8.67 10.75 2.86
N PRO A 76 -9.72 11.04 2.06
CA PRO A 76 -11.08 11.01 2.60
C PRO A 76 -11.29 9.61 3.18
N LYS A 77 -11.58 9.54 4.49
CA LYS A 77 -12.02 8.31 5.13
C LYS A 77 -13.17 7.75 4.30
N ALA A 78 -13.00 6.57 3.73
CA ALA A 78 -14.10 5.84 3.12
C ALA A 78 -15.21 5.74 4.18
N LYS A 79 -16.29 6.50 3.96
CA LYS A 79 -17.46 6.54 4.83
C LYS A 79 -18.02 5.12 4.94
N LYS A 80 -18.21 4.65 6.16
CA LYS A 80 -19.18 3.59 6.45
C LYS A 80 -20.48 4.25 6.85
#